data_AF-A0AAV0H1L4-F1
#
_entry.id   AF-A0AAV0H1L4-F1
#
_cell.length_a   1.000
_cell.length_b   1.000
_cell.length_c   1.000
_cell.angle_alpha   90.00
_cell.angle_beta   90.00
_cell.angle_gamma   90.00
#
_symmetry.space_group_name_H-M   'P 1'
#
loop_
_entity.id
_entity.type
_entity.pdbx_description
1 polymer ?
#
loop_
_entity_poly.entity_id
_entity_poly.type
_entity_poly.pdbx_seq_one_letter_code
_entity_poly.pdbx_strand_id
1 'polypeptide(L)'
;AGDIHGQYSDLLRLFEYGGLPPNANYLFLGDYVDRDKIKYPENFFLLRGNHESASINRIYGFFDECKRRFNVRLWKTFTDCFNCLPVAALVDEKILCMHGGLSPDLHNLDQIRNLARPTDVPDTGLLCDLLWSDPSKDVKGWGMNDRGVSFTFGPDKVAEFLQKHDLDLICRAHQVTPIIFLFVIFHIAIMCSSLTL
;
A
#
# COMPACT_ATOMS: atom_id res chain seq x y z
N ALA A 1 8.78 0.22 -4.15
CA ALA A 1 8.81 1.59 -3.60
C ALA A 1 7.60 1.75 -2.69
N GLY A 2 7.76 2.39 -1.53
CA GLY A 2 6.68 2.62 -0.57
C GLY A 2 5.91 3.91 -0.87
N ASP A 3 5.44 4.57 0.17
CA ASP A 3 4.69 5.83 0.09
C ASP A 3 5.51 6.94 -0.59
N ILE A 4 4.85 7.74 -1.44
CA ILE A 4 5.44 8.90 -2.14
C ILE A 4 4.84 10.22 -1.64
N HIS A 5 3.57 10.24 -1.24
CA HIS A 5 2.86 11.41 -0.68
C HIS A 5 3.06 12.70 -1.51
N GLY A 6 3.06 12.59 -2.84
CA GLY A 6 3.23 13.74 -3.74
C GLY A 6 4.64 14.34 -3.79
N GLN A 7 5.66 13.71 -3.22
CA GLN A 7 7.06 14.15 -3.27
C GLN A 7 7.70 13.89 -4.65
N TYR A 8 7.26 14.64 -5.66
CA TYR A 8 7.67 14.44 -7.05
C TYR A 8 9.19 14.50 -7.28
N SER A 9 9.92 15.36 -6.56
CA SER A 9 11.38 15.43 -6.66
C SER A 9 12.09 14.16 -6.21
N ASP A 10 11.55 13.49 -5.17
CA ASP A 10 12.14 12.26 -4.64
C ASP A 10 11.80 11.07 -5.55
N LEU A 11 10.62 11.08 -6.17
CA LEU A 11 10.27 10.13 -7.24
C LEU A 11 11.24 10.21 -8.43
N LEU A 12 11.64 11.41 -8.86
CA LEU A 12 12.63 11.56 -9.93
C LEU A 12 13.99 10.98 -9.53
N ARG A 13 14.45 11.24 -8.31
CA ARG A 13 15.70 10.65 -7.78
C ARG A 13 15.63 9.12 -7.76
N LEU A 14 14.49 8.54 -7.39
CA LEU A 14 14.29 7.09 -7.38
C LEU A 14 14.50 6.48 -8.78
N PHE A 15 14.08 7.17 -9.85
CA PHE A 15 14.34 6.74 -11.23
C PHE A 15 15.78 7.00 -11.68
N GLU A 16 16.44 8.05 -11.20
CA GLU A 16 17.86 8.28 -11.47
C GLU A 16 18.74 7.15 -10.92
N TYR A 17 18.43 6.65 -9.71
CA TYR A 17 19.19 5.54 -9.10
C TYR A 17 18.75 4.15 -9.60
N GLY A 18 17.46 3.91 -9.76
CA GLY A 18 16.93 2.59 -10.13
C GLY A 18 16.83 2.33 -11.64
N GLY A 19 17.01 3.37 -12.47
CA GLY A 19 16.86 3.32 -13.92
C GLY A 19 15.44 3.62 -14.39
N LEU A 20 15.30 4.19 -15.58
CA LEU A 20 13.97 4.52 -16.12
C LEU A 20 13.26 3.28 -16.70
N PRO A 21 11.93 3.15 -16.52
CA PRO A 21 11.13 2.21 -17.32
C PRO A 21 11.29 2.49 -18.83
N PRO A 22 11.38 1.45 -19.69
CA PRO A 22 11.15 0.04 -19.40
C PRO A 22 12.40 -0.76 -18.98
N ASN A 23 13.56 -0.12 -18.79
CA ASN A 23 14.81 -0.82 -18.49
C ASN A 23 14.87 -1.36 -17.05
N ALA A 24 13.92 -0.95 -16.19
CA ALA A 24 13.74 -1.41 -14.83
C ALA A 24 12.26 -1.64 -14.53
N ASN A 25 11.98 -2.61 -13.65
CA ASN A 25 10.64 -2.93 -13.18
C ASN A 25 10.38 -2.30 -11.81
N TYR A 26 9.20 -1.71 -11.64
CA TYR A 26 8.80 -1.05 -10.41
C TYR A 26 7.46 -1.57 -9.90
N LEU A 27 7.43 -1.92 -8.62
CA LEU A 27 6.20 -2.14 -7.85
C LEU A 27 6.11 -1.06 -6.78
N PHE A 28 5.05 -0.26 -6.87
CA PHE A 28 4.73 0.75 -5.88
C PHE A 28 3.61 0.24 -4.95
N LEU A 29 3.72 0.54 -3.65
CA LEU A 29 2.89 -0.06 -2.59
C LEU A 29 1.79 0.87 -2.04
N GLY A 30 1.34 1.86 -2.80
CA GLY A 30 0.28 2.81 -2.42
C GLY A 30 0.80 4.22 -2.09
N ASP A 31 -0.13 5.15 -1.83
CA ASP A 31 0.10 6.52 -1.38
C ASP A 31 0.94 7.38 -2.34
N TYR A 32 0.45 7.58 -3.57
CA TYR A 32 1.18 8.24 -4.68
C TYR A 32 0.89 9.73 -4.81
N VAL A 33 -0.40 9.98 -5.04
CA VAL A 33 -1.02 11.19 -5.59
C VAL A 33 -0.34 11.76 -6.87
N ASP A 34 -1.07 11.71 -8.00
CA ASP A 34 -0.81 12.16 -9.39
C ASP A 34 -0.01 11.25 -10.38
N ARG A 35 -0.74 10.56 -11.27
CA ARG A 35 -0.63 10.50 -12.77
C ARG A 35 -1.20 9.17 -13.32
N ASP A 36 -2.45 9.21 -13.76
CA ASP A 36 -3.18 8.08 -14.35
C ASP A 36 -2.89 7.88 -15.84
N LYS A 37 -1.78 7.22 -16.14
CA LYS A 37 -1.61 6.35 -17.34
C LYS A 37 -0.25 5.68 -17.28
N ILE A 38 -0.25 4.40 -17.00
CA ILE A 38 0.96 3.60 -16.98
C ILE A 38 1.40 3.37 -18.44
N LYS A 39 2.44 4.07 -18.87
CA LYS A 39 3.05 3.90 -20.20
C LYS A 39 3.65 2.50 -20.40
N TYR A 40 4.01 1.83 -19.31
CA TYR A 40 4.71 0.54 -19.29
C TYR A 40 3.99 -0.46 -18.39
N PRO A 41 2.83 -0.98 -18.80
CA PRO A 41 1.97 -1.82 -17.95
C PRO A 41 2.61 -3.15 -17.52
N GLU A 42 3.65 -3.61 -18.23
CA GLU A 42 4.38 -4.84 -17.90
C GLU A 42 5.59 -4.59 -16.97
N ASN A 43 5.94 -3.32 -16.72
CA ASN A 43 7.14 -2.94 -15.98
C ASN A 43 6.83 -2.03 -14.79
N PHE A 44 5.60 -1.54 -14.67
CA PHE A 44 5.24 -0.52 -13.71
C PHE A 44 3.89 -0.86 -13.10
N PHE A 45 3.91 -1.26 -11.83
CA PHE A 45 2.77 -1.78 -11.10
C PHE A 45 2.44 -0.86 -9.92
N LEU A 46 1.17 -0.53 -9.77
CA LEU A 46 0.65 0.34 -8.71
C LEU A 46 -0.33 -0.46 -7.85
N LEU A 47 -0.03 -0.59 -6.55
CA LEU A 47 -1.01 -1.03 -5.56
C LEU A 47 -1.80 0.15 -4.99
N ARG A 48 -2.95 -0.13 -4.39
CA ARG A 48 -3.75 0.86 -3.67
C ARG A 48 -3.21 1.05 -2.25
N GLY A 49 -3.07 2.29 -1.80
CA GLY A 49 -2.86 2.65 -0.40
C GLY A 49 -4.13 3.16 0.26
N ASN A 50 -4.06 3.50 1.55
CA ASN A 50 -5.23 4.01 2.26
C ASN A 50 -5.57 5.45 1.86
N HIS A 51 -4.59 6.23 1.38
CA HIS A 51 -4.83 7.57 0.84
C HIS A 51 -5.51 7.54 -0.53
N GLU A 52 -5.45 6.45 -1.29
CA GLU A 52 -6.26 6.24 -2.51
C GLU A 52 -7.73 5.87 -2.21
N SER A 53 -8.34 6.58 -1.26
CA SER A 53 -9.76 6.46 -0.89
C SER A 53 -10.44 7.83 -0.86
N ALA A 54 -11.73 7.87 -1.23
CA ALA A 54 -12.48 9.12 -1.32
C ALA A 54 -12.60 9.85 0.03
N SER A 55 -12.73 9.10 1.12
CA SER A 55 -12.86 9.60 2.49
C SER A 55 -11.56 10.28 2.95
N ILE A 56 -10.42 9.61 2.79
CA ILE A 56 -9.11 10.12 3.19
C ILE A 56 -8.70 11.31 2.31
N ASN A 57 -8.87 11.21 0.99
CA ASN A 57 -8.53 12.31 0.08
C ASN A 57 -9.29 13.62 0.34
N ARG A 58 -10.49 13.54 0.91
CA ARG A 58 -11.26 14.72 1.31
C ARG A 58 -10.72 15.41 2.55
N ILE A 59 -10.19 14.64 3.49
CA ILE A 59 -9.71 15.14 4.77
C ILE A 59 -8.26 15.65 4.63
N TYR A 60 -7.44 14.96 3.84
CA TYR A 60 -5.99 15.22 3.75
C TYR A 60 -5.57 16.06 2.54
N GLY A 61 -6.51 16.77 1.90
CA GLY A 61 -6.21 17.89 1.01
C GLY A 61 -6.20 17.60 -0.49
N PHE A 62 -6.16 16.34 -0.95
CA PHE A 62 -6.18 16.04 -2.40
C PHE A 62 -7.46 16.54 -3.09
N PHE A 63 -8.61 16.42 -2.42
CA PHE A 63 -9.86 16.99 -2.90
C PHE A 63 -9.77 18.51 -3.10
N ASP A 64 -9.25 19.22 -2.10
CA ASP A 64 -9.12 20.68 -2.15
C ASP A 64 -8.09 21.11 -3.20
N GLU A 65 -7.02 20.36 -3.39
CA GLU A 65 -6.04 20.57 -4.44
C GLU A 65 -6.65 20.43 -5.83
N CYS A 66 -7.36 19.33 -6.10
CA CYS A 66 -8.08 19.12 -7.36
C CYS A 66 -9.10 20.24 -7.60
N LYS A 67 -9.87 20.61 -6.57
CA LYS A 67 -10.87 21.67 -6.65
C LYS A 67 -10.24 23.03 -6.93
N ARG A 68 -9.11 23.36 -6.29
CA ARG A 68 -8.43 24.65 -6.41
C ARG A 68 -7.68 24.79 -7.75
N ARG A 69 -6.97 23.75 -8.19
CA ARG A 69 -6.15 23.79 -9.42
C ARG A 69 -6.93 23.46 -10.68
N PHE A 70 -7.99 22.65 -10.55
CA PHE A 70 -8.76 22.14 -11.69
C PHE A 70 -10.27 22.20 -11.39
N ASN A 71 -10.90 21.05 -11.14
CA ASN A 71 -12.31 20.94 -10.85
C ASN A 71 -12.64 19.65 -10.08
N VAL A 72 -13.83 19.59 -9.49
CA VAL A 72 -14.31 18.44 -8.72
C VAL A 72 -14.50 17.19 -9.59
N ARG A 73 -14.72 17.33 -10.91
CA ARG A 73 -14.87 16.18 -11.81
C ARG A 73 -13.55 15.41 -11.98
N LEU A 74 -12.42 16.12 -11.95
CA LEU A 74 -11.09 15.49 -11.97
C LEU A 74 -10.89 14.62 -10.71
N TRP A 75 -11.21 15.13 -9.53
CA TRP A 75 -11.16 14.34 -8.28
C TRP A 75 -12.02 13.06 -8.33
N LYS A 76 -13.22 13.16 -8.91
CA LYS A 76 -14.08 11.97 -9.11
C LYS A 76 -13.42 10.96 -10.04
N THR A 77 -12.81 11.43 -11.14
CA THR A 77 -12.10 10.56 -12.09
C THR A 77 -10.94 9.81 -11.41
N PHE A 78 -10.15 10.51 -10.59
CA PHE A 78 -9.09 9.87 -9.79
C PHE A 78 -9.65 8.83 -8.82
N THR A 79 -10.77 9.15 -8.15
CA THR A 79 -11.44 8.22 -7.23
C THR A 79 -11.91 6.96 -7.96
N ASP A 80 -12.51 7.10 -9.15
CA ASP A 80 -12.93 5.97 -9.99
C ASP A 80 -11.72 5.11 -10.42
N CYS A 81 -10.58 5.75 -10.72
CA CYS A 81 -9.32 5.06 -11.02
C CYS A 81 -8.77 4.31 -9.81
N PHE A 82 -8.72 4.95 -8.64
CA PHE A 82 -8.27 4.35 -7.38
C PHE A 82 -9.11 3.14 -6.97
N ASN A 83 -10.41 3.18 -7.23
CA ASN A 83 -11.32 2.07 -6.96
C ASN A 83 -11.00 0.82 -7.80
N CYS A 84 -10.30 0.96 -8.92
CA CYS A 84 -9.86 -0.14 -9.77
C CYS A 84 -8.49 -0.73 -9.37
N LEU A 85 -7.72 -0.05 -8.50
CA LEU A 85 -6.35 -0.46 -8.19
C LEU A 85 -6.29 -1.81 -7.45
N PRO A 86 -5.31 -2.68 -7.76
CA PRO A 86 -5.06 -3.89 -6.98
C PRO A 86 -4.56 -3.54 -5.58
N VAL A 87 -4.86 -4.38 -4.59
CA VAL A 87 -4.55 -4.10 -3.17
C VAL A 87 -3.37 -4.92 -2.64
N ALA A 88 -2.96 -5.95 -3.39
CA ALA A 88 -1.77 -6.73 -3.12
C ALA A 88 -1.14 -7.23 -4.41
N ALA A 89 0.13 -7.60 -4.35
CA ALA A 89 0.85 -8.31 -5.39
C ALA A 89 1.61 -9.49 -4.78
N LEU A 90 1.74 -10.57 -5.55
CA LEU A 90 2.59 -11.70 -5.20
C LEU A 90 3.75 -11.73 -6.19
N VAL A 91 4.97 -11.53 -5.69
CA VAL A 91 6.20 -11.50 -6.49
C VAL A 91 6.93 -12.82 -6.33
N ASP A 92 7.25 -13.43 -7.47
CA ASP A 92 7.96 -14.71 -7.58
C ASP A 92 7.35 -15.84 -6.72
N GLU A 93 6.03 -15.79 -6.51
CA GLU A 93 5.26 -16.72 -5.66
C GLU A 93 5.71 -16.78 -4.18
N LYS A 94 6.66 -15.93 -3.77
CA LYS A 94 7.31 -15.98 -2.45
C LYS A 94 7.17 -14.72 -1.63
N ILE A 95 6.93 -13.58 -2.27
CA ILE A 95 6.90 -12.29 -1.58
C ILE A 95 5.51 -11.66 -1.75
N LEU A 96 4.77 -11.53 -0.66
CA LEU A 96 3.46 -10.89 -0.65
C LEU A 96 3.61 -9.40 -0.33
N CYS A 97 3.19 -8.56 -1.25
CA CYS A 97 3.27 -7.10 -1.17
C CYS A 97 1.88 -6.49 -0.97
N MET A 98 1.72 -5.57 -0.02
CA MET A 98 0.49 -4.79 0.20
C MET A 98 0.82 -3.42 0.81
N HIS A 99 -0.16 -2.56 1.04
CA HIS A 99 0.11 -1.25 1.65
C HIS A 99 0.17 -1.32 3.19
N GLY A 100 -0.92 -1.78 3.83
CA GLY A 100 -1.05 -1.91 5.28
C GLY A 100 -0.46 -3.22 5.79
N GLY A 101 -1.26 -4.27 5.92
CA GLY A 101 -0.76 -5.54 6.44
C GLY A 101 -1.79 -6.65 6.49
N LEU A 102 -1.56 -7.64 7.36
CA LEU A 102 -2.41 -8.82 7.48
C LEU A 102 -3.79 -8.49 8.07
N SER A 103 -4.76 -9.34 7.76
CA SER A 103 -6.13 -9.27 8.29
C SER A 103 -6.47 -10.56 9.03
N PRO A 104 -7.24 -10.50 10.15
CA PRO A 104 -7.82 -11.69 10.76
C PRO A 104 -8.68 -12.50 9.80
N ASP A 105 -9.28 -11.84 8.80
CA ASP A 105 -10.16 -12.46 7.80
C ASP A 105 -9.37 -13.05 6.61
N LEU A 106 -8.06 -12.81 6.53
CA LEU A 106 -7.22 -13.34 5.45
C LEU A 106 -6.72 -14.75 5.78
N HIS A 107 -7.41 -15.74 5.24
CA HIS A 107 -7.08 -17.15 5.42
C HIS A 107 -6.50 -17.81 4.16
N ASN A 108 -6.80 -17.26 2.98
CA ASN A 108 -6.33 -17.70 1.67
C ASN A 108 -6.09 -16.47 0.76
N LEU A 109 -4.99 -16.47 0.00
CA LEU A 109 -4.68 -15.48 -1.02
C LEU A 109 -5.77 -15.34 -2.10
N ASP A 110 -6.56 -16.38 -2.35
CA ASP A 110 -7.71 -16.29 -3.26
C ASP A 110 -8.77 -15.30 -2.78
N GLN A 111 -8.88 -15.05 -1.47
CA GLN A 111 -9.77 -14.01 -0.96
C GLN A 111 -9.38 -12.62 -1.47
N ILE A 112 -8.07 -12.35 -1.61
CA ILE A 112 -7.56 -11.11 -2.19
C ILE A 112 -7.85 -11.06 -3.69
N ARG A 113 -7.64 -12.16 -4.40
CA ARG A 113 -7.91 -12.27 -5.84
C ARG A 113 -9.39 -12.02 -6.17
N ASN A 114 -10.28 -12.47 -5.29
CA ASN A 114 -11.73 -12.38 -5.44
C ASN A 114 -12.34 -11.08 -4.91
N LEU A 115 -11.54 -10.15 -4.37
CA LEU A 115 -12.04 -8.82 -3.99
C LEU A 115 -12.60 -8.12 -5.22
N ALA A 116 -13.90 -7.80 -5.18
CA ALA A 116 -14.58 -7.10 -6.25
C ALA A 116 -13.96 -5.71 -6.45
N ARG A 117 -13.68 -5.38 -7.71
CA ARG A 117 -13.23 -4.04 -8.14
C ARG A 117 -14.03 -3.65 -9.39
N PRO A 118 -14.46 -2.38 -9.54
CA PRO A 118 -14.19 -1.26 -8.65
C PRO A 118 -14.95 -1.31 -7.33
N THR A 119 -14.33 -0.83 -6.25
CA THR A 119 -14.98 -0.71 -4.92
C THR A 119 -14.39 0.44 -4.12
N ASP A 120 -15.21 1.08 -3.29
CA ASP A 120 -14.74 1.95 -2.22
C ASP A 120 -14.13 1.12 -1.08
N VAL A 121 -13.29 1.76 -0.26
CA VAL A 121 -12.71 1.13 0.95
C VAL A 121 -13.76 1.15 2.06
N PRO A 122 -14.21 0.00 2.58
CA PRO A 122 -15.14 -0.06 3.71
C PRO A 122 -14.45 0.31 5.02
N ASP A 123 -15.25 0.58 6.06
CA ASP A 123 -14.73 0.90 7.40
C ASP A 123 -14.17 -0.33 8.14
N THR A 124 -14.52 -1.55 7.70
CA THR A 124 -14.09 -2.83 8.30
C THR A 124 -13.92 -3.94 7.25
N GLY A 125 -13.25 -5.02 7.66
CA GLY A 125 -13.08 -6.25 6.88
C GLY A 125 -11.81 -6.27 6.04
N LEU A 126 -11.62 -7.36 5.28
CA LEU A 126 -10.37 -7.67 4.57
C LEU A 126 -9.78 -6.50 3.76
N LEU A 127 -10.60 -5.79 2.97
CA LEU A 127 -10.12 -4.68 2.15
C LEU A 127 -9.61 -3.51 3.02
N CYS A 128 -10.31 -3.20 4.11
CA CYS A 128 -9.86 -2.19 5.05
C CYS A 128 -8.51 -2.61 5.67
N ASP A 129 -8.41 -3.85 6.12
CA ASP A 129 -7.23 -4.34 6.83
C ASP A 129 -5.97 -4.38 5.96
N LEU A 130 -6.08 -4.80 4.70
CA LEU A 130 -4.97 -4.79 3.75
C LEU A 130 -4.37 -3.40 3.52
N LEU A 131 -5.13 -2.34 3.80
CA LEU A 131 -4.71 -0.95 3.63
C LEU A 131 -4.35 -0.26 4.96
N TRP A 132 -4.79 -0.76 6.11
CA TRP A 132 -4.70 -0.03 7.39
C TRP A 132 -4.02 -0.77 8.53
N SER A 133 -3.88 -2.09 8.48
CA SER A 133 -3.36 -2.84 9.61
C SER A 133 -1.86 -2.62 9.81
N ASP A 134 -1.39 -2.72 11.06
CA ASP A 134 -0.01 -2.45 11.44
C ASP A 134 0.67 -3.60 12.21
N PRO A 135 1.94 -3.93 11.93
CA PRO A 135 2.67 -4.85 12.77
C PRO A 135 2.95 -4.22 14.14
N SER A 136 2.85 -5.01 15.20
CA SER A 136 3.21 -4.59 16.56
C SER A 136 4.05 -5.65 17.26
N LYS A 137 5.13 -5.24 17.92
CA LYS A 137 6.00 -6.13 18.70
C LYS A 137 5.42 -6.43 20.08
N ASP A 138 4.56 -5.55 20.56
CA ASP A 138 4.02 -5.57 21.92
C ASP A 138 2.72 -6.40 22.00
N VAL A 139 2.22 -6.86 20.85
CA VAL A 139 1.01 -7.67 20.74
C VAL A 139 1.38 -9.11 20.39
N LYS A 140 0.74 -10.06 21.07
CA LYS A 140 0.73 -11.48 20.69
C LYS A 140 -0.61 -11.78 20.02
N GLY A 141 -0.58 -12.24 18.77
CA GLY A 141 -1.80 -12.43 17.98
C GLY A 141 -2.30 -11.15 17.34
N TRP A 142 -3.58 -10.82 17.57
CA TRP A 142 -4.23 -9.62 17.03
C TRP A 142 -4.52 -8.60 18.15
N GLY A 143 -4.39 -7.32 17.85
CA GLY A 143 -4.71 -6.22 18.74
C GLY A 143 -5.52 -5.15 18.03
N MET A 144 -6.05 -4.19 18.79
CA MET A 144 -6.66 -3.00 18.21
C MET A 144 -5.58 -2.07 17.66
N ASN A 145 -5.88 -1.35 16.60
CA ASN A 145 -4.96 -0.37 16.03
C ASN A 145 -5.18 1.02 16.63
N ASP A 146 -4.09 1.67 17.02
CA ASP A 146 -4.10 3.04 17.56
C ASP A 146 -4.57 4.09 16.54
N ARG A 147 -4.60 3.74 15.25
CA ARG A 147 -5.23 4.55 14.19
C ARG A 147 -6.75 4.66 14.33
N GLY A 148 -7.38 3.87 15.19
CA GLY A 148 -8.83 3.81 15.36
C GLY A 148 -9.56 3.03 14.25
N VAL A 149 -8.81 2.34 13.38
CA VAL A 149 -9.32 1.52 12.28
C VAL A 149 -8.43 0.30 12.08
N SER A 150 -9.02 -0.84 11.72
CA SER A 150 -8.32 -2.12 11.55
C SER A 150 -7.60 -2.61 12.82
N PHE A 151 -6.62 -3.49 12.64
CA PHE A 151 -5.96 -4.27 13.68
C PHE A 151 -4.45 -4.04 13.69
N THR A 152 -3.85 -4.36 14.82
CA THR A 152 -2.43 -4.65 14.91
C THR A 152 -2.18 -6.15 14.91
N PHE A 153 -1.04 -6.59 14.41
CA PHE A 153 -0.69 -8.02 14.38
C PHE A 153 0.74 -8.28 14.85
N GLY A 154 0.86 -9.34 15.66
CA GLY A 154 2.11 -9.78 16.27
C GLY A 154 3.01 -10.58 15.32
N PRO A 155 4.30 -10.76 15.68
CA PRO A 155 5.24 -11.55 14.90
C PRO A 155 4.84 -13.03 14.75
N ASP A 156 4.07 -13.55 15.70
CA ASP A 156 3.50 -14.89 15.64
C ASP A 156 2.53 -15.04 14.46
N LYS A 157 1.73 -14.01 14.17
CA LYS A 157 0.79 -14.02 13.03
C LYS A 157 1.51 -13.94 11.70
N VAL A 158 2.61 -13.21 11.65
CA VAL A 158 3.47 -13.15 10.45
C VAL A 158 4.07 -14.52 10.16
N ALA A 159 4.70 -15.14 11.16
CA ALA A 159 5.33 -16.45 11.00
C ALA A 159 4.31 -17.54 10.63
N GLU A 160 3.15 -17.56 11.29
CA GLU A 160 2.04 -18.47 10.98
C GLU A 160 1.59 -18.31 9.52
N PHE A 161 1.41 -17.06 9.07
CA PHE A 161 0.94 -16.76 7.73
C PHE A 161 1.95 -17.18 6.65
N LEU A 162 3.22 -16.81 6.83
CA LEU A 162 4.30 -17.16 5.91
C LEU A 162 4.44 -18.68 5.78
N GLN A 163 4.46 -19.40 6.90
CA GLN A 163 4.56 -20.85 6.91
C GLN A 163 3.36 -21.52 6.24
N LYS A 164 2.14 -21.03 6.52
CA LYS A 164 0.90 -21.60 5.96
C LYS A 164 0.81 -21.44 4.45
N HIS A 165 1.33 -20.34 3.91
CA HIS A 165 1.23 -19.99 2.50
C HIS A 165 2.51 -20.23 1.70
N ASP A 166 3.53 -20.85 2.30
CA ASP A 166 4.85 -21.10 1.70
C ASP A 166 5.49 -19.82 1.12
N LEU A 167 5.40 -18.73 1.89
CA LEU A 167 5.96 -17.41 1.55
C LEU A 167 7.22 -17.15 2.37
N ASP A 168 8.14 -16.39 1.79
CA ASP A 168 9.41 -16.02 2.43
C ASP A 168 9.32 -14.66 3.13
N LEU A 169 8.51 -13.74 2.60
CA LEU A 169 8.49 -12.35 3.02
C LEU A 169 7.14 -11.67 2.79
N ILE A 170 6.77 -10.78 3.71
CA ILE A 170 5.71 -9.78 3.48
C ILE A 170 6.36 -8.41 3.29
N CYS A 171 6.05 -7.73 2.19
CA CYS A 171 6.44 -6.34 1.96
C CYS A 171 5.25 -5.41 2.17
N ARG A 172 5.42 -4.36 2.97
CA ARG A 172 4.40 -3.36 3.23
C ARG A 172 4.94 -1.94 3.26
N ALA A 173 4.05 -0.95 3.35
CA ALA A 173 4.38 0.47 3.46
C ALA A 173 3.69 1.11 4.68
N HIS A 174 3.01 2.25 4.58
CA HIS A 174 2.04 2.78 5.57
C HIS A 174 2.57 3.24 6.96
N GLN A 175 3.78 2.85 7.36
CA GLN A 175 4.45 3.31 8.59
C GLN A 175 5.73 4.05 8.22
N VAL A 176 5.88 5.28 8.74
CA VAL A 176 7.10 6.08 8.57
C VAL A 176 8.21 5.44 9.40
N THR A 177 9.33 5.08 8.74
CA THR A 177 10.52 4.58 9.40
C THR A 177 11.65 5.61 9.32
N PRO A 178 12.46 5.80 10.39
CA PRO A 178 13.57 6.74 10.38
C PRO A 178 14.73 6.34 9.44
N ILE A 179 14.69 5.15 8.84
CA ILE A 179 15.69 4.63 7.90
C ILE A 179 14.96 4.19 6.62
N ILE A 180 15.45 4.63 5.45
CA ILE A 180 14.84 4.50 4.11
C ILE A 180 15.09 3.12 3.47
N PHE A 181 15.37 2.09 4.27
CA PHE A 181 15.72 0.78 3.73
C PHE A 181 15.10 -0.32 4.58
N LEU A 182 14.61 -1.36 3.87
CA LEU A 182 14.22 -2.69 4.31
C LEU A 182 14.41 -2.92 5.82
N PHE A 183 13.51 -2.40 6.64
CA PHE A 183 13.55 -2.71 8.06
C PHE A 183 12.87 -4.06 8.22
N VAL A 184 13.67 -5.14 8.12
CA VAL A 184 13.16 -6.51 8.31
C VAL A 184 12.86 -6.68 9.79
N ILE A 185 11.60 -6.49 10.16
CA ILE A 185 11.11 -6.94 11.45
C ILE A 185 10.35 -8.23 11.19
N PHE A 186 10.87 -9.36 11.66
CA PHE A 186 10.19 -10.66 11.60
C PHE A 186 9.72 -11.06 10.19
N HIS A 187 10.57 -10.92 9.16
CA HIS A 187 10.22 -11.20 7.75
C HIS A 187 9.16 -10.26 7.16
N ILE A 188 9.03 -9.06 7.73
CA ILE A 188 8.30 -7.94 7.12
C ILE A 188 9.27 -6.88 6.67
N ALA A 189 9.23 -6.54 5.39
CA ALA A 189 9.92 -5.40 4.82
C ALA A 189 8.99 -4.18 4.81
N ILE A 190 9.28 -3.17 5.62
CA ILE A 190 8.61 -1.87 5.52
C ILE A 190 9.37 -1.02 4.49
N MET A 191 8.69 -0.60 3.43
CA MET A 191 9.20 0.34 2.43
C MET A 191 8.62 1.73 2.72
N CYS A 192 9.49 2.70 2.98
CA CYS A 192 9.15 4.12 3.02
C CYS A 192 9.98 4.83 1.95
N SER A 193 9.36 5.67 1.13
CA SER A 193 10.07 6.49 0.13
C SER A 193 10.11 7.98 0.50
N SER A 194 9.48 8.39 1.59
CA SER A 194 9.58 9.76 2.10
C SER A 194 10.82 9.93 2.98
N LEU A 195 11.70 10.83 2.56
CA LEU A 195 12.74 11.41 3.40
C LEU A 195 12.08 12.47 4.30
N THR A 196 11.71 12.12 5.53
CA THR A 196 11.55 13.15 6.57
C THR A 196 12.94 13.41 7.15
N LEU A 197 13.56 14.53 6.76
CA LEU A 197 14.67 15.12 7.51
C LEU A 197 14.14 15.81 8.76
#